data_AF-A0A9E5ZD03-F1
#
_entry.id   AF-A0A9E5ZD03-F1
#
_cell.length_a   1.000
_cell.length_b   1.000
_cell.length_c   1.000
_cell.angle_alpha   90.00
_cell.angle_beta   90.00
_cell.angle_gamma   90.00
#
_symmetry.space_group_name_H-M   'P 1'
#
loop_
_entity.id
_entity.type
_entity.pdbx_description
1 polymer ?
#
loop_
_entity_poly.entity_id
_entity_poly.type
_entity_poly.pdbx_seq_one_letter_code
_entity_poly.pdbx_strand_id
1 'polypeptide(L)'
;MQNKVKGKLGEELAKKHLEAKGIKIIVQNYRYGHGEIDLIGLKENNFLIFFEVKYRKNNFYGDPESFVSPRQREKIIATAHAYLLAYQ
;
A
#
# COMPACT_ATOMS: atom_id res chain seq x y z
N MET A 1 -19.75 -2.33 -7.81
CA MET A 1 -19.04 -1.45 -8.78
C MET A 1 -18.52 -0.14 -8.16
N GLN A 2 -19.28 0.56 -7.30
CA GLN A 2 -18.84 1.87 -6.74
C GLN A 2 -17.58 1.83 -5.85
N ASN A 3 -17.34 0.74 -5.10
CA ASN A 3 -16.19 0.68 -4.17
C ASN A 3 -14.83 0.55 -4.89
N LYS A 4 -14.81 -0.09 -6.07
CA LYS A 4 -13.57 -0.32 -6.84
C LYS A 4 -13.06 0.96 -7.50
N VAL A 5 -13.98 1.82 -7.96
CA VAL A 5 -13.66 3.14 -8.50
C VAL A 5 -13.12 4.07 -7.41
N LYS A 6 -13.72 4.02 -6.21
CA LYS A 6 -13.25 4.78 -5.03
C LYS A 6 -11.88 4.32 -4.53
N GLY A 7 -11.62 3.00 -4.58
CA GLY A 7 -10.30 2.43 -4.26
C GLY A 7 -9.20 2.99 -5.17
N LYS A 8 -9.39 2.89 -6.49
CA LYS A 8 -8.45 3.45 -7.47
C LYS A 8 -8.19 4.94 -7.32
N LEU A 9 -9.25 5.72 -7.06
CA LEU A 9 -9.09 7.15 -6.79
C LEU A 9 -8.26 7.39 -5.52
N GLY A 10 -8.51 6.61 -4.47
CA GLY A 10 -7.72 6.67 -3.23
C GLY A 10 -6.24 6.33 -3.46
N GLU A 11 -5.95 5.28 -4.23
CA GLU A 11 -4.58 4.88 -4.61
C GLU A 11 -3.87 5.99 -5.39
N GLU A 12 -4.54 6.60 -6.36
CA GLU A 12 -3.96 7.68 -7.17
C GLU A 12 -3.68 8.94 -6.33
N LEU A 13 -4.59 9.29 -5.42
CA LEU A 13 -4.37 10.41 -4.48
C LEU A 13 -3.23 10.11 -3.51
N ALA A 14 -3.16 8.88 -2.98
CA ALA A 14 -2.08 8.45 -2.11
C ALA A 14 -0.74 8.48 -2.83
N LYS A 15 -0.66 7.97 -4.07
CA LYS A 15 0.52 8.03 -4.93
C LYS A 15 1.01 9.46 -5.08
N LYS A 16 0.16 10.39 -5.53
CA LYS A 16 0.53 11.81 -5.72
C LYS A 16 1.04 12.44 -4.44
N HIS A 17 0.41 12.15 -3.32
CA HIS A 17 0.83 12.65 -2.01
C HIS A 17 2.19 12.11 -1.58
N LEU A 18 2.46 10.82 -1.82
CA LEU A 18 3.75 10.19 -1.51
C LEU A 18 4.86 10.72 -2.42
N GLU A 19 4.58 10.88 -3.71
CA GLU A 19 5.51 11.49 -4.68
C GLU A 19 5.87 12.93 -4.28
N ALA A 20 4.88 13.74 -3.88
CA ALA A 20 5.11 15.08 -3.37
C ALA A 20 5.95 15.12 -2.07
N LYS A 21 5.99 14.01 -1.32
CA LYS A 21 6.83 13.82 -0.13
C LYS A 21 8.20 13.22 -0.43
N GLY A 22 8.59 13.12 -1.71
CA GLY A 22 9.89 12.62 -2.12
C GLY A 22 10.00 11.09 -2.15
N ILE A 23 8.87 10.38 -2.17
CA ILE A 23 8.86 8.92 -2.34
C ILE A 23 8.62 8.62 -3.81
N LYS A 24 9.59 8.01 -4.47
CA LYS A 24 9.45 7.55 -5.85
C LYS A 24 8.63 6.26 -5.88
N ILE A 25 7.38 6.32 -6.33
CA ILE A 25 6.56 5.12 -6.50
C ILE A 25 7.07 4.32 -7.70
N ILE A 26 7.46 3.07 -7.46
CA ILE A 26 8.07 2.18 -8.46
C ILE A 26 7.16 1.03 -8.88
N VAL A 27 6.21 0.64 -8.02
CA VAL A 27 5.22 -0.39 -8.34
C VAL A 27 3.87 0.01 -7.75
N GLN A 28 2.79 -0.34 -8.47
CA GLN A 28 1.41 -0.16 -8.02
C GLN A 28 0.68 -1.50 -8.19
N ASN A 29 -0.23 -1.83 -7.27
CA ASN A 29 -1.06 -3.04 -7.30
C ASN A 29 -0.22 -4.33 -7.47
N TYR A 30 0.86 -4.48 -6.69
CA TYR A 30 1.72 -5.66 -6.73
C TYR A 30 0.99 -6.86 -6.12
N ARG A 31 0.99 -8.01 -6.82
CA ARG A 31 0.26 -9.20 -6.41
C ARG A 31 1.20 -10.40 -6.35
N TYR A 32 1.10 -11.15 -5.26
CA TYR A 32 1.81 -12.42 -5.11
C TYR A 32 0.94 -13.41 -4.31
N GLY A 33 0.66 -14.56 -4.92
CA GLY A 33 -0.27 -15.55 -4.35
C GLY A 33 -1.64 -14.95 -4.03
N HIS A 34 -2.03 -14.98 -2.76
CA HIS A 34 -3.29 -14.42 -2.26
C HIS A 34 -3.13 -13.05 -1.55
N GLY A 35 -1.97 -12.41 -1.70
CA GLY A 35 -1.68 -11.10 -1.14
C GLY A 35 -1.47 -10.04 -2.23
N GLU A 36 -1.67 -8.80 -1.84
CA GLU A 36 -1.57 -7.61 -2.68
C GLU A 36 -0.94 -6.49 -1.85
N ILE A 37 -0.12 -5.66 -2.51
CA ILE A 37 0.41 -4.41 -1.96
C ILE A 37 0.03 -3.29 -2.92
N ASP A 38 -0.64 -2.26 -2.40
CA ASP A 38 -1.21 -1.20 -3.23
C ASP A 38 -0.13 -0.35 -3.89
N LEU A 39 0.90 0.08 -3.14
CA LEU A 39 2.03 0.86 -3.68
C LEU A 39 3.35 0.39 -3.08
N ILE A 40 4.40 0.38 -3.89
CA ILE A 40 5.79 0.18 -3.45
C ILE A 40 6.61 1.38 -3.91
N GLY A 41 7.34 2.00 -2.99
CA GLY A 41 8.12 3.20 -3.26
C GLY A 41 9.55 3.13 -2.74
N LEU A 42 10.42 3.92 -3.34
CA LEU A 42 11.79 4.16 -2.90
C LEU A 42 11.91 5.57 -2.34
N LYS A 43 12.56 5.70 -1.18
CA LYS A 43 13.03 6.97 -0.63
C LYS A 43 14.55 7.05 -0.74
N GLU A 44 15.12 8.20 -0.42
CA GLU A 44 16.57 8.40 -0.25
C GLU A 44 17.21 7.27 0.59
N ASN A 45 18.51 7.05 0.43
CA ASN A 45 19.26 5.98 1.13
C ASN A 45 18.72 4.55 0.89
N ASN A 46 18.12 4.30 -0.28
CA ASN A 46 17.59 2.99 -0.70
C ASN A 46 16.52 2.41 0.24
N PHE A 47 15.76 3.25 0.95
CA PHE A 47 14.63 2.77 1.73
C PHE A 47 13.48 2.34 0.80
N LEU A 48 13.22 1.03 0.76
CA LEU A 48 12.05 0.46 0.10
C LEU A 48 10.87 0.43 1.08
N ILE A 49 9.74 1.01 0.66
CA ILE A 49 8.57 1.19 1.51
C ILE A 49 7.34 0.60 0.82
N PHE A 50 6.57 -0.20 1.55
CA PHE A 50 5.34 -0.84 1.09
C PHE A 50 4.14 -0.15 1.73
N PHE A 51 3.16 0.23 0.93
CA PHE A 51 1.98 0.98 1.37
C PHE A 51 0.70 0.19 1.08
N GLU A 52 -0.16 0.13 2.10
CA GLU A 52 -1.56 -0.28 1.99
C GLU A 52 -2.42 0.99 2.06
N VAL A 53 -3.28 1.21 1.06
CA VAL A 53 -4.13 2.39 0.91
C VAL A 53 -5.57 2.03 1.27
N LYS A 54 -6.18 2.83 2.16
CA LYS A 54 -7.59 2.69 2.52
C LYS A 54 -8.33 4.00 2.23
N TYR A 55 -9.27 3.96 1.29
CA TYR A 55 -10.19 5.07 1.06
C TYR A 55 -11.29 5.07 2.14
N ARG A 56 -11.51 6.21 2.79
CA ARG A 56 -12.62 6.43 3.74
C ARG A 56 -13.39 7.69 3.35
N LYS A 57 -14.72 7.61 3.43
CA LYS A 57 -15.63 8.75 3.21
C LYS A 57 -15.92 9.54 4.49
N ASN A 58 -15.97 8.86 5.65
CA ASN A 58 -16.27 9.46 6.95
C ASN A 58 -15.18 9.05 7.97
N ASN A 59 -14.82 9.95 8.89
CA ASN A 59 -13.80 9.72 9.94
C ASN A 59 -14.32 8.95 11.17
N PHE A 60 -15.53 8.39 11.13
CA PHE A 60 -16.29 8.00 12.34
C PHE A 60 -15.92 6.66 13.01
N TYR A 61 -14.80 6.01 12.69
CA TYR A 61 -14.44 4.73 13.32
C TYR A 61 -12.93 4.56 13.52
N GLY A 62 -12.55 4.50 14.81
CA GLY A 62 -11.40 3.82 15.41
C GLY A 62 -10.00 4.34 15.07
N ASP A 63 -9.09 4.22 16.03
CA ASP A 63 -7.69 4.60 15.88
C ASP A 63 -7.03 3.88 14.68
N PRO A 64 -6.19 4.57 13.88
CA PRO A 64 -5.54 3.99 12.69
C PRO A 64 -4.83 2.66 12.95
N GLU A 65 -4.28 2.49 14.15
CA GLU A 65 -3.50 1.33 14.57
C GLU A 65 -4.35 0.06 14.77
N SER A 66 -5.64 0.21 15.05
CA SER A 66 -6.56 -0.92 15.28
C SER A 66 -7.05 -1.58 13.99
N PHE A 67 -6.66 -1.07 12.81
CA PHE A 67 -7.25 -1.45 11.53
C PHE A 67 -6.45 -2.46 10.69
N VAL A 68 -5.20 -2.75 11.03
CA VAL A 68 -4.45 -3.83 10.37
C VAL A 68 -4.57 -5.09 11.22
N SER A 69 -5.50 -5.96 10.84
CA SER A 69 -5.64 -7.26 11.51
C SER A 69 -4.33 -8.07 11.43
N PRO A 70 -4.05 -8.97 12.39
CA PRO A 70 -2.88 -9.85 12.32
C PRO A 70 -2.77 -10.60 10.98
N ARG A 71 -3.91 -11.09 10.47
CA ARG A 71 -4.00 -11.75 9.17
C ARG A 71 -3.64 -10.84 8.00
N GLN A 72 -4.01 -9.56 8.05
CA GLN A 72 -3.64 -8.60 7.01
C GLN A 72 -2.14 -8.30 7.07
N ARG A 73 -1.58 -8.16 8.28
CA ARG A 73 -0.14 -7.97 8.47
C ARG A 73 0.67 -9.14 7.93
N GLU A 74 0.30 -10.37 8.25
CA GLU A 74 0.96 -11.58 7.74
C GLU A 74 0.96 -11.62 6.21
N LYS A 75 -0.17 -11.29 5.58
CA LYS A 75 -0.26 -11.23 4.12
C LYS A 75 0.65 -10.17 3.52
N ILE A 76 0.65 -8.96 4.07
CA ILE A 76 1.51 -7.87 3.58
C ILE A 76 2.97 -8.26 3.71
N ILE A 77 3.38 -8.83 4.84
CA ILE A 77 4.77 -9.29 5.06
C ILE A 77 5.15 -10.36 4.04
N ALA A 78 4.31 -11.38 3.85
CA ALA A 78 4.58 -12.45 2.89
C ALA A 78 4.71 -11.92 1.45
N THR A 79 3.82 -11.01 1.04
CA THR A 79 3.88 -10.38 -0.28
C THR A 79 5.10 -9.47 -0.42
N ALA A 80 5.49 -8.74 0.61
CA ALA A 80 6.69 -7.91 0.61
C ALA A 80 7.96 -8.76 0.50
N HIS A 81 8.05 -9.87 1.23
CA HIS A 81 9.17 -10.81 1.11
C HIS A 81 9.27 -11.40 -0.29
N ALA A 82 8.14 -11.77 -0.91
CA ALA A 82 8.14 -12.25 -2.29
C ALA A 82 8.64 -11.21 -3.28
N TYR A 83 8.29 -9.92 -3.07
CA TYR A 83 8.82 -8.83 -3.88
C TYR A 83 10.35 -8.71 -3.73
N LEU A 84 10.84 -8.74 -2.50
CA LEU A 84 12.29 -8.65 -2.22
C LEU A 84 13.06 -9.79 -2.88
N LEU A 85 12.56 -11.03 -2.81
CA LEU A 85 13.23 -12.19 -3.41
C LEU A 85 13.24 -12.18 -4.95
N ALA A 86 12.26 -11.53 -5.58
CA ALA A 86 12.11 -11.52 -7.04
C ALA A 86 12.80 -10.34 -7.72
N TYR A 87 13.05 -9.24 -6.99
CA TYR A 87 13.46 -7.96 -7.58
C TYR A 87 14.62 -7.26 -6.84
N GLN A 88 15.23 -7.88 -5.83
CA GLN A 88 16.56 -7.53 -5.32
C GLN A 88 17.59 -8.58 -5.71
#